data_AF-A0A2S2PRW0-F1
#
_entry.id   AF-A0A2S2PRW0-F1
#
_cell.length_a   1.000
_cell.length_b   1.000
_cell.length_c   1.000
_cell.angle_alpha   90.00
_cell.angle_beta   90.00
_cell.angle_gamma   90.00
#
_symmetry.space_group_name_H-M   'P 1'
#
loop_
_entity.id
_entity.type
_entity.pdbx_description
1 polymer ?
#
loop_
_entity_poly.entity_id
_entity_poly.type
_entity_poly.pdbx_seq_one_letter_code
_entity_poly.pdbx_strand_id
1 'polypeptide(L)'
;KMRLNEIFDKIRSLLNDEQNDEEDRNCLSLRLTELHENGFKFKHLDFLPTNDCQITHFTSIYLIEVDILDRKEYQYDPEFESNEKMYKRLVLELQGNDDEEDDEEDVTDFNNQYNGEKKLIKVIKHIDAIENDRNIISLRNICLKEVINLIVDSSMDYKKYYKQFIMPGQEMELCFVILDCCCEHRTYNDNFGLLAKELCETNKIFFDMMEIIFIHYYVTGYNFDLKKSYNIAKFFAHVIKIGLIPCKFLSIIADESISPNENYTKILFQEIDILLNHNE
;
A
#
# COMPACT_ATOMS: atom_id res chain seq x y z
N LYS A 1 4.31 -39.02 -23.79
CA LYS A 1 4.08 -38.67 -25.21
C LYS A 1 2.90 -39.44 -25.82
N MET A 2 2.84 -40.78 -25.74
CA MET A 2 1.77 -41.58 -26.37
C MET A 2 0.34 -41.21 -25.92
N ARG A 3 0.11 -41.06 -24.61
CA ARG A 3 -1.20 -40.68 -24.05
C ARG A 3 -1.70 -39.28 -24.42
N LEU A 4 -0.79 -38.33 -24.71
CA LEU A 4 -1.18 -36.96 -25.07
C LEU A 4 -1.71 -36.92 -26.51
N ASN A 5 -1.07 -37.68 -27.40
CA ASN A 5 -1.53 -37.81 -28.79
C ASN A 5 -2.91 -38.47 -28.86
N GLU A 6 -3.16 -39.51 -28.05
CA GLU A 6 -4.48 -40.14 -27.95
C GLU A 6 -5.57 -39.16 -27.49
N ILE A 7 -5.25 -38.21 -26.61
CA ILE A 7 -6.17 -37.15 -26.19
C ILE A 7 -6.42 -36.18 -27.36
N PHE A 8 -5.37 -35.75 -28.07
CA PHE A 8 -5.53 -34.87 -29.23
C PHE A 8 -6.30 -35.53 -30.38
N ASP A 9 -6.13 -36.83 -30.59
CA ASP A 9 -6.89 -37.57 -31.61
C ASP A 9 -8.37 -37.68 -31.24
N LYS A 10 -8.68 -37.85 -29.94
CA LYS A 10 -10.08 -37.78 -29.45
C LYS A 10 -10.66 -36.37 -29.63
N ILE A 11 -9.89 -35.32 -29.33
CA ILE A 11 -10.33 -33.94 -29.52
C ILE A 11 -10.58 -33.64 -31.01
N ARG A 12 -9.73 -34.15 -31.91
CA ARG A 12 -9.94 -34.04 -33.37
C ARG A 12 -11.18 -34.81 -33.84
N SER A 13 -11.45 -35.98 -33.26
CA SER A 13 -12.68 -36.72 -33.53
C SER A 13 -13.91 -35.90 -33.15
N LEU A 14 -13.89 -35.23 -31.98
CA LEU A 14 -14.98 -34.36 -31.52
C LEU A 14 -15.18 -33.13 -32.40
N LEU A 15 -14.11 -32.58 -32.99
CA LEU A 15 -14.19 -31.47 -33.93
C LEU A 15 -14.81 -31.85 -35.28
N ASN A 16 -14.61 -33.10 -35.70
CA ASN A 16 -15.13 -33.63 -36.96
C ASN A 16 -16.56 -34.19 -36.84
N ASP A 17 -17.08 -34.35 -35.62
CA ASP A 17 -18.46 -34.77 -35.39
C ASP A 17 -19.43 -33.63 -35.76
N GLU A 18 -20.20 -33.83 -36.84
CA GLU A 18 -21.18 -32.85 -37.37
C GLU A 18 -22.34 -32.56 -36.42
N GLN A 19 -22.51 -33.36 -35.35
CA GLN A 19 -23.58 -33.19 -34.36
C GLN A 19 -23.28 -32.14 -33.28
N ASN A 20 -22.03 -31.70 -33.14
CA ASN A 20 -21.65 -30.68 -32.16
C ASN A 20 -22.00 -29.28 -32.64
N ASP A 21 -22.27 -28.35 -31.73
CA ASP A 21 -22.58 -26.96 -32.10
C ASP A 21 -21.42 -26.30 -32.84
N GLU A 22 -21.74 -25.50 -33.86
CA GLU A 22 -20.76 -24.84 -34.73
C GLU A 22 -19.90 -23.83 -33.94
N GLU A 23 -20.48 -23.19 -32.93
CA GLU A 23 -19.77 -22.27 -32.02
C GLU A 23 -18.70 -22.99 -31.19
N ASP A 24 -19.02 -24.17 -30.65
CA ASP A 24 -18.10 -24.97 -29.85
C ASP A 24 -16.95 -25.52 -30.71
N ARG A 25 -17.25 -25.97 -31.94
CA ARG A 25 -16.24 -26.40 -32.92
C ARG A 25 -15.28 -25.26 -33.27
N ASN A 26 -15.81 -24.08 -33.56
CA ASN A 26 -15.00 -22.91 -33.90
C ASN A 26 -14.12 -22.46 -32.72
N CYS A 27 -14.68 -22.39 -31.51
CA CYS A 27 -13.95 -22.01 -30.30
C CYS A 27 -12.79 -22.97 -29.98
N LEU A 28 -13.02 -24.28 -30.08
CA LEU A 28 -12.00 -25.30 -29.85
C LEU A 28 -10.91 -25.28 -30.94
N SER A 29 -11.30 -25.09 -32.20
CA SER A 29 -10.34 -25.01 -33.32
C SER A 29 -9.41 -23.79 -33.20
N LEU A 30 -9.94 -22.63 -32.80
CA LEU A 30 -9.18 -21.41 -32.60
C LEU A 30 -8.16 -21.59 -31.46
N ARG A 31 -8.61 -22.09 -30.30
CA ARG A 31 -7.73 -22.33 -29.14
C ARG A 31 -6.62 -23.34 -29.42
N LEU A 32 -6.91 -24.41 -30.16
CA LEU A 32 -5.87 -25.37 -30.57
C LEU A 32 -4.85 -24.72 -31.50
N THR A 33 -5.29 -23.87 -32.43
CA THR A 33 -4.41 -23.13 -33.33
C THR A 33 -3.51 -22.17 -32.56
N GLU A 34 -4.08 -21.39 -31.63
CA GLU A 34 -3.33 -20.49 -30.76
C GLU A 34 -2.29 -21.22 -29.89
N LEU A 35 -2.64 -22.40 -29.37
CA LEU A 35 -1.71 -23.23 -28.57
C LEU A 35 -0.57 -23.80 -29.41
N HIS A 36 -0.86 -24.20 -30.65
CA HIS A 36 0.14 -24.67 -31.61
C HIS A 36 1.07 -23.54 -32.07
N GLU A 37 0.53 -22.35 -32.35
CA GLU A 37 1.31 -21.16 -32.74
C GLU A 37 2.23 -20.70 -31.61
N ASN A 38 1.74 -20.74 -30.36
CA ASN A 38 2.54 -20.41 -29.18
C ASN A 38 3.51 -21.53 -28.76
N GLY A 39 3.52 -22.67 -29.48
CA GLY A 39 4.42 -23.79 -29.21
C GLY A 39 4.30 -24.36 -27.79
N PHE A 40 3.12 -24.24 -27.17
CA PHE A 40 2.86 -24.61 -25.77
C PHE A 40 3.77 -23.90 -24.76
N LYS A 41 4.29 -22.71 -25.09
CA LYS A 41 5.11 -21.90 -24.18
C LYS A 41 4.21 -20.95 -23.40
N PHE A 42 3.96 -21.30 -22.14
CA PHE A 42 3.24 -20.44 -21.22
C PHE A 42 4.23 -19.52 -20.49
N LYS A 43 3.80 -18.29 -20.19
CA LYS A 43 4.52 -17.39 -19.28
C LYS A 43 4.33 -17.95 -17.87
N HIS A 44 5.26 -18.77 -17.41
CA HIS A 44 5.21 -19.45 -16.12
C HIS A 44 6.06 -18.69 -15.10
N LEU A 45 5.53 -18.57 -13.89
CA LEU A 45 6.24 -18.05 -12.73
C LEU A 45 7.02 -19.22 -12.11
N ASP A 46 8.22 -19.48 -12.62
CA ASP A 46 9.11 -20.50 -12.07
C ASP A 46 10.06 -19.85 -11.05
N PHE A 47 9.63 -19.83 -9.79
CA PHE A 47 10.42 -19.30 -8.68
C PHE A 47 11.27 -20.37 -7.99
N LEU A 48 11.08 -21.64 -8.33
CA LEU A 48 11.73 -22.76 -7.66
C LEU A 48 12.91 -23.27 -8.51
N PRO A 49 14.09 -23.54 -7.91
CA PRO A 49 15.18 -24.19 -8.61
C PRO A 49 14.78 -25.57 -9.16
N THR A 50 15.33 -25.92 -10.32
CA THR A 50 14.92 -27.13 -11.04
C THR A 50 15.40 -28.41 -10.32
N ASN A 51 14.44 -29.31 -10.07
CA ASN A 51 14.53 -30.77 -9.80
C ASN A 51 14.66 -31.34 -8.37
N ASP A 52 15.10 -30.60 -7.35
CA ASP A 52 15.33 -31.24 -6.03
C ASP A 52 14.30 -30.85 -4.95
N CYS A 53 13.65 -29.68 -5.08
CA CYS A 53 12.72 -29.17 -4.07
C CYS A 53 11.23 -29.34 -4.43
N GLN A 54 10.93 -29.89 -5.61
CA GLN A 54 9.55 -30.07 -6.07
C GLN A 54 9.03 -31.46 -5.70
N ILE A 55 7.98 -31.50 -4.87
CA ILE A 55 7.31 -32.76 -4.52
C ILE A 55 6.11 -32.95 -5.44
N THR A 56 6.15 -33.98 -6.28
CA THR A 56 5.03 -34.35 -7.16
C THR A 56 4.17 -35.41 -6.50
N HIS A 57 2.94 -35.07 -6.14
CA HIS A 57 1.96 -36.02 -5.60
C HIS A 57 1.26 -36.78 -6.73
N PHE A 58 1.32 -38.11 -6.72
CA PHE A 58 0.63 -38.97 -7.69
C PHE A 58 -0.74 -39.42 -7.17
N THR A 59 -1.75 -38.57 -7.37
CA THR A 59 -3.14 -38.87 -6.99
C THR A 59 -4.00 -39.12 -8.24
N SER A 60 -4.87 -40.12 -8.15
CA SER A 60 -5.90 -40.38 -9.16
C SER A 60 -7.21 -39.73 -8.76
N ILE A 61 -7.93 -39.14 -9.72
CA ILE A 61 -9.22 -38.46 -9.48
C ILE A 61 -10.23 -39.39 -8.76
N TYR A 62 -10.17 -40.70 -9.03
CA TYR A 62 -11.07 -41.70 -8.44
C TYR A 62 -10.75 -42.07 -6.99
N LEU A 63 -9.57 -41.72 -6.50
CA LEU A 63 -9.09 -42.02 -5.14
C LEU A 63 -9.14 -40.78 -4.24
N ILE A 64 -9.59 -39.64 -4.76
CA ILE A 64 -9.85 -38.46 -3.95
C ILE A 64 -11.15 -38.72 -3.20
N GLU A 65 -11.05 -39.43 -2.08
CA GLU A 65 -11.98 -39.17 -1.00
C GLU A 65 -11.75 -37.71 -0.63
N VAL A 66 -12.67 -36.84 -1.04
CA VAL A 66 -12.65 -35.45 -0.60
C VAL A 66 -13.01 -35.52 0.87
N ASP A 67 -12.00 -35.80 1.70
CA ASP A 67 -12.06 -35.54 3.11
C ASP A 67 -12.02 -34.01 3.17
N ILE A 68 -13.21 -33.41 3.01
CA ILE A 68 -13.46 -32.01 3.27
C ILE A 68 -13.30 -31.87 4.79
N LEU A 69 -12.07 -32.00 5.28
CA LEU A 69 -11.67 -31.37 6.52
C LEU A 69 -11.73 -29.86 6.24
N ASP A 70 -12.95 -29.34 6.18
CA ASP A 70 -13.28 -27.96 6.50
C ASP A 70 -13.00 -27.73 8.00
N ARG A 71 -11.77 -28.02 8.45
CA ARG A 71 -11.24 -27.46 9.70
C ARG A 71 -10.79 -26.03 9.44
N LYS A 72 -11.71 -25.20 8.95
CA LYS A 72 -11.51 -23.75 8.82
C LYS A 72 -11.94 -22.99 10.08
N GLU A 73 -12.43 -23.71 11.09
CA GLU A 73 -12.77 -23.15 12.40
C GLU A 73 -11.57 -23.21 13.34
N TYR A 74 -11.37 -22.16 14.13
CA TYR A 74 -10.35 -22.13 15.17
C TYR A 74 -10.64 -23.19 16.23
N GLN A 75 -9.73 -24.14 16.37
CA GLN A 75 -9.79 -25.16 17.41
C GLN A 75 -8.70 -24.90 18.45
N TYR A 76 -9.03 -25.04 19.72
CA TYR A 76 -8.04 -24.96 20.79
C TYR A 76 -7.06 -26.13 20.68
N ASP A 77 -5.77 -25.82 20.61
CA ASP A 77 -4.69 -26.80 20.58
C ASP A 77 -4.07 -26.93 21.99
N PRO A 78 -4.18 -28.11 22.65
CA PRO A 78 -3.57 -28.35 23.95
C PRO A 78 -2.03 -28.34 23.92
N GLU A 79 -1.41 -28.53 22.74
CA GLU A 79 0.05 -28.55 22.56
C GLU A 79 0.56 -27.31 21.81
N PHE A 80 -0.22 -26.22 21.82
CA PHE A 80 0.08 -24.97 21.10
C PHE A 80 1.53 -24.48 21.28
N GLU A 81 2.03 -24.42 22.51
CA GLU A 81 3.39 -23.93 22.79
C GLU A 81 4.49 -24.78 22.14
N SER A 82 4.28 -26.09 22.03
CA SER A 82 5.24 -27.01 21.40
C SER A 82 5.17 -26.89 19.88
N ASN A 83 3.95 -26.86 19.33
CA ASN A 83 3.72 -26.74 17.89
C ASN A 83 4.20 -25.40 17.34
N GLU A 84 4.01 -24.30 18.08
CA GLU A 84 4.50 -22.98 17.71
C GLU A 84 6.04 -22.94 17.66
N LYS A 85 6.72 -23.60 18.62
CA LYS A 85 8.18 -23.71 18.63
C LYS A 85 8.71 -24.53 17.44
N MET A 86 8.05 -25.64 17.11
CA MET A 86 8.41 -26.45 15.94
C MET A 86 8.21 -25.68 14.63
N TYR A 87 7.09 -24.95 14.50
CA TYR A 87 6.81 -24.14 13.32
C TYR A 87 7.82 -23.00 13.16
N LYS A 88 8.15 -22.29 14.24
CA LYS A 88 9.18 -21.22 14.23
C LYS A 88 10.53 -21.76 13.77
N ARG A 89 10.94 -22.92 14.28
CA ARG A 89 12.19 -23.59 13.84
C ARG A 89 12.18 -23.93 12.36
N LEU A 90 11.08 -24.49 11.87
CA LEU A 90 10.94 -24.87 10.45
C LEU A 90 10.96 -23.63 9.53
N VAL A 91 10.38 -22.52 9.95
CA VAL A 91 10.44 -21.26 9.19
C VAL A 91 11.87 -20.73 9.09
N LEU A 92 12.64 -20.79 10.19
CA LEU A 92 14.05 -20.39 10.22
C LEU A 92 14.90 -21.27 9.29
N GLU A 93 14.70 -22.59 9.35
CA GLU A 93 15.36 -23.58 8.50
C GLU A 93 15.09 -23.32 7.01
N LEU A 94 13.81 -23.07 6.64
CA LEU A 94 13.44 -22.77 5.25
C LEU A 94 13.99 -21.44 4.74
N GLN A 95 14.29 -20.49 5.64
CA GLN A 95 14.93 -19.21 5.28
C GLN A 95 16.45 -19.33 5.12
N GLY A 96 17.06 -20.46 5.49
CA GLY A 96 18.49 -20.71 5.36
C GLY A 96 19.36 -19.97 6.39
N ASN A 97 18.77 -19.55 7.51
CA ASN A 97 19.49 -18.94 8.63
C ASN A 97 19.90 -20.03 9.64
N ASP A 98 20.87 -20.86 9.26
CA ASP A 98 21.52 -21.84 10.15
C ASP A 98 22.65 -21.20 10.99
N ASP A 99 22.51 -19.92 11.35
CA ASP A 99 23.44 -19.29 12.27
C ASP A 99 22.94 -19.56 13.71
N GLU A 100 23.66 -20.45 14.38
CA GLU A 100 23.62 -20.70 15.83
C GLU A 100 24.02 -19.42 16.60
N GLU A 101 23.18 -18.39 16.57
CA GLU A 101 23.19 -17.32 17.57
C GLU A 101 21.84 -17.33 18.27
N ASP A 102 21.88 -17.75 19.56
CA ASP A 102 20.84 -17.56 20.57
C ASP A 102 20.52 -16.06 20.71
N ASP A 103 19.78 -15.51 19.75
CA ASP A 103 18.98 -14.32 19.96
C ASP A 103 17.53 -14.77 20.09
N GLU A 104 17.15 -15.07 21.34
CA GLU A 104 15.76 -14.97 21.81
C GLU A 104 15.28 -13.50 21.67
N GLU A 105 15.22 -12.97 20.45
CA GLU A 105 14.39 -11.81 20.16
C GLU A 105 12.98 -12.31 19.87
N ASP A 106 12.18 -12.25 20.94
CA ASP A 106 10.73 -12.40 20.96
C ASP A 106 10.06 -11.68 19.76
N VAL A 107 9.86 -12.41 18.66
CA VAL A 107 9.16 -11.92 17.46
C VAL A 107 7.64 -11.81 17.72
N THR A 108 7.19 -12.06 18.94
CA THR A 108 5.78 -12.03 19.34
C THR A 108 5.40 -10.86 20.25
N ASP A 109 6.24 -9.83 20.38
CA ASP A 109 5.80 -8.58 20.99
C ASP A 109 5.47 -7.49 19.95
N PHE A 110 4.27 -7.57 19.37
CA PHE A 110 3.65 -6.46 18.65
C PHE A 110 3.27 -5.28 19.56
N ASN A 111 3.46 -5.38 20.89
CA ASN A 111 3.28 -4.26 21.82
C ASN A 111 4.57 -3.47 22.11
N ASN A 112 5.71 -3.86 21.53
CA ASN A 112 6.92 -3.05 21.63
C ASN A 112 6.86 -1.86 20.65
N GLN A 113 6.18 -0.80 21.12
CA GLN A 113 5.98 0.51 20.49
C GLN A 113 7.25 1.16 19.90
N TYR A 114 8.44 0.68 20.26
CA TYR A 114 9.72 1.28 19.86
C TYR A 114 10.38 0.67 18.61
N ASN A 115 9.88 -0.44 18.05
CA ASN A 115 10.52 -1.08 16.88
C ASN A 115 9.59 -1.30 15.67
N GLY A 116 8.31 -0.91 15.77
CA GLY A 116 7.33 -1.02 14.69
C GLY A 116 7.67 -0.16 13.47
N GLU A 117 8.14 1.07 13.71
CA GLU A 117 8.50 2.02 12.65
C GLU A 117 9.57 1.44 11.73
N LYS A 118 10.69 0.95 12.29
CA LYS A 118 11.81 0.35 11.53
C LYS A 118 11.37 -0.85 10.69
N LYS A 119 10.45 -1.67 11.19
CA LYS A 119 9.87 -2.80 10.45
C LYS A 119 9.00 -2.32 9.29
N LEU A 120 8.16 -1.30 9.49
CA LEU A 120 7.37 -0.66 8.44
C LEU A 120 8.25 -0.03 7.34
N ILE A 121 9.37 0.60 7.70
CA ILE A 121 10.33 1.15 6.71
C ILE A 121 10.89 0.04 5.81
N LYS A 122 11.25 -1.10 6.39
CA LYS A 122 11.77 -2.24 5.61
C LYS A 122 10.71 -2.76 4.64
N VAL A 123 9.45 -2.85 5.08
CA VAL A 123 8.32 -3.27 4.23
C VAL A 123 8.11 -2.28 3.08
N ILE A 124 8.14 -0.96 3.34
CA ILE A 124 8.01 0.07 2.30
C ILE A 124 9.13 -0.08 1.25
N LYS A 125 10.39 -0.26 1.68
CA LYS A 125 11.52 -0.47 0.76
C LYS A 125 11.40 -1.75 -0.08
N HIS A 126 10.86 -2.83 0.50
CA HIS A 126 10.59 -4.06 -0.24
C HIS A 126 9.46 -3.88 -1.25
N ILE A 127 8.41 -3.13 -0.89
CA ILE A 127 7.29 -2.79 -1.77
C ILE A 127 7.77 -1.93 -2.95
N ASP A 128 8.60 -0.92 -2.67
CA ASP A 128 9.16 -0.01 -3.68
C ASP A 128 10.01 -0.75 -4.73
N ALA A 129 10.64 -1.88 -4.37
CA ALA A 129 11.41 -2.70 -5.32
C ALA A 129 10.55 -3.54 -6.29
N ILE A 130 9.26 -3.70 -6.00
CA ILE A 130 8.34 -4.58 -6.74
C ILE A 130 7.43 -3.75 -7.67
N GLU A 131 7.81 -2.49 -7.97
CA GLU A 131 7.12 -1.57 -8.91
C GLU A 131 6.41 -2.35 -10.01
N ASN A 132 5.07 -2.52 -9.94
CA ASN A 132 4.19 -2.90 -11.06
C ASN A 132 2.72 -3.25 -10.72
N ASP A 133 2.24 -3.18 -9.46
CA ASP A 133 0.84 -3.58 -9.16
C ASP A 133 0.04 -2.60 -8.30
N ARG A 134 -1.26 -2.40 -8.63
CA ARG A 134 -2.14 -1.42 -7.93
C ARG A 134 -2.33 -1.76 -6.45
N ASN A 135 -2.38 -3.04 -6.12
CA ASN A 135 -2.52 -3.51 -4.74
C ASN A 135 -1.29 -3.17 -3.89
N ILE A 136 -0.10 -3.18 -4.52
CA ILE A 136 1.17 -2.87 -3.86
C ILE A 136 1.24 -1.37 -3.52
N ILE A 137 0.72 -0.49 -4.40
CA ILE A 137 0.60 0.95 -4.14
C ILE A 137 -0.34 1.24 -2.96
N SER A 138 -1.47 0.53 -2.86
CA SER A 138 -2.36 0.69 -1.70
C SER A 138 -1.72 0.24 -0.39
N LEU A 139 -0.97 -0.86 -0.40
CA LEU A 139 -0.20 -1.34 0.76
C LEU A 139 0.85 -0.31 1.17
N ARG A 140 1.58 0.26 0.22
CA ARG A 140 2.55 1.34 0.47
C ARG A 140 1.90 2.53 1.16
N ASN A 141 0.77 3.01 0.65
CA ASN A 141 0.09 4.16 1.22
C ASN A 141 -0.45 3.89 2.63
N ILE A 142 -0.92 2.67 2.91
CA ILE A 142 -1.30 2.25 4.27
C ILE A 142 -0.08 2.28 5.19
N CYS A 143 1.05 1.67 4.77
CA CYS A 143 2.27 1.66 5.57
C CYS A 143 2.82 3.08 5.82
N LEU A 144 2.77 3.96 4.82
CA LEU A 144 3.18 5.35 4.95
C LEU A 144 2.30 6.12 5.95
N LYS A 145 0.98 5.93 5.90
CA LYS A 145 0.05 6.55 6.85
C LYS A 145 0.35 6.15 8.29
N GLU A 146 0.55 4.87 8.55
CA GLU A 146 0.90 4.36 9.87
C GLU A 146 2.21 4.96 10.39
N VAL A 147 3.24 4.98 9.54
CA VAL A 147 4.53 5.61 9.88
C VAL A 147 4.36 7.10 10.19
N ILE A 148 3.63 7.86 9.37
CA ILE A 148 3.42 9.29 9.58
C ILE A 148 2.68 9.55 10.89
N ASN A 149 1.64 8.77 11.20
CA ASN A 149 0.90 8.89 12.45
C ASN A 149 1.79 8.60 13.67
N LEU A 150 2.60 7.53 13.63
CA LEU A 150 3.54 7.21 14.70
C LEU A 150 4.56 8.34 14.94
N ILE A 151 5.09 8.92 13.86
CA ILE A 151 6.04 10.03 13.94
C ILE A 151 5.36 11.28 14.54
N VAL A 152 4.13 11.58 14.13
CA VAL A 152 3.36 12.72 14.62
C VAL A 152 2.99 12.57 16.10
N ASP A 153 2.64 11.36 16.54
CA ASP A 153 2.24 11.09 17.92
C ASP A 153 3.45 11.05 18.87
N SER A 154 4.59 10.53 18.40
CA SER A 154 5.82 10.43 19.20
C SER A 154 6.60 11.75 19.32
N SER A 155 6.24 12.78 18.53
CA SER A 155 6.96 14.07 18.47
C SER A 155 8.48 13.90 18.28
N MET A 156 8.89 12.86 17.56
CA MET A 156 10.28 12.47 17.33
C MET A 156 10.97 13.31 16.25
N ASP A 157 12.31 13.30 16.21
CA ASP A 157 13.12 13.99 15.18
C ASP A 157 12.78 13.50 13.77
N TYR A 158 11.95 14.26 13.04
CA TYR A 158 11.43 13.87 11.72
C TYR A 158 12.56 13.67 10.68
N LYS A 159 13.67 14.42 10.82
CA LYS A 159 14.87 14.30 9.96
C LYS A 159 15.47 12.89 9.84
N LYS A 160 15.42 12.06 10.90
CA LYS A 160 16.00 10.70 10.88
C LYS A 160 15.18 9.72 10.04
N TYR A 161 13.88 9.94 10.01
CA TYR A 161 12.89 9.09 9.36
C TYR A 161 12.69 9.52 7.91
N TYR A 162 12.60 10.83 7.66
CA TYR A 162 12.53 11.48 6.34
C TYR A 162 13.41 10.84 5.25
N LYS A 163 14.71 10.62 5.53
CA LYS A 163 15.67 10.13 4.52
C LYS A 163 15.39 8.69 4.07
N GLN A 164 14.54 7.96 4.79
CA GLN A 164 14.33 6.54 4.58
C GLN A 164 13.07 6.22 3.78
N PHE A 165 12.16 7.18 3.59
CA PHE A 165 10.84 6.98 2.94
C PHE A 165 10.64 7.75 1.64
N ILE A 166 11.45 8.77 1.36
CA ILE A 166 11.28 9.56 0.13
C ILE A 166 12.02 8.87 -1.00
N MET A 167 11.24 8.38 -1.97
CA MET A 167 11.74 8.09 -3.29
C MET A 167 11.65 9.35 -4.17
N PRO A 168 12.69 9.64 -4.96
CA PRO A 168 12.67 10.76 -5.89
C PRO A 168 11.53 10.57 -6.90
N GLY A 169 10.68 11.59 -7.08
CA GLY A 169 9.52 11.57 -7.98
C GLY A 169 8.17 11.26 -7.32
N GLN A 170 8.15 10.94 -6.01
CA GLN A 170 6.92 10.69 -5.24
C GLN A 170 6.64 11.77 -4.17
N GLU A 171 7.27 12.92 -4.28
CA GLU A 171 7.16 14.02 -3.30
C GLU A 171 5.72 14.52 -3.17
N MET A 172 5.00 14.60 -4.28
CA MET A 172 3.59 15.04 -4.30
C MET A 172 2.68 14.05 -3.58
N GLU A 173 2.86 12.74 -3.81
CA GLU A 173 2.08 11.69 -3.14
C GLU A 173 2.30 11.75 -1.62
N LEU A 174 3.54 11.94 -1.18
CA LEU A 174 3.85 12.07 0.24
C LEU A 174 3.10 13.25 0.88
N CYS A 175 3.07 14.42 0.22
CA CYS A 175 2.32 15.56 0.73
C CYS A 175 0.81 15.30 0.82
N PHE A 176 0.23 14.57 -0.14
CA PHE A 176 -1.16 14.14 -0.06
C PHE A 176 -1.40 13.18 1.11
N VAL A 177 -0.53 12.19 1.31
CA VAL A 177 -0.65 11.23 2.41
C VAL A 177 -0.58 11.95 3.77
N ILE A 178 0.32 12.92 3.94
CA ILE A 178 0.42 13.71 5.17
C ILE A 178 -0.89 14.47 5.46
N LEU A 179 -1.49 15.10 4.45
CA LEU A 179 -2.75 15.81 4.59
C LEU A 179 -3.92 14.86 4.88
N ASP A 180 -3.95 13.69 4.23
CA ASP A 180 -4.96 12.67 4.50
C ASP A 180 -4.87 12.17 5.96
N CYS A 181 -3.66 11.90 6.46
CA CYS A 181 -3.45 11.61 7.88
C CYS A 181 -4.01 12.74 8.76
N CYS A 182 -3.67 13.99 8.47
CA CYS A 182 -4.19 15.15 9.20
C CYS A 182 -5.73 15.23 9.20
N CYS A 183 -6.39 14.79 8.12
CA CYS A 183 -7.85 14.77 8.03
C CYS A 183 -8.50 13.63 8.84
N GLU A 184 -7.80 12.50 8.98
CA GLU A 184 -8.27 11.35 9.76
C GLU A 184 -8.31 11.66 11.26
N HIS A 185 -7.35 12.43 11.77
CA HIS A 185 -7.29 12.86 13.18
C HIS A 185 -8.55 13.61 13.63
N ARG A 186 -9.00 13.37 14.86
CA ARG A 186 -10.23 14.00 15.41
C ARG A 186 -10.12 15.52 15.51
N THR A 187 -8.93 15.99 15.89
CA THR A 187 -8.57 17.39 16.05
C THR A 187 -7.22 17.62 15.38
N TYR A 188 -7.02 18.83 14.84
CA TYR A 188 -5.73 19.21 14.26
C TYR A 188 -4.59 19.10 15.30
N ASN A 189 -3.47 18.51 14.89
CA ASN A 189 -2.23 18.41 15.66
C ASN A 189 -1.16 19.30 15.01
N ASP A 190 -0.58 20.21 15.79
CA ASP A 190 0.42 21.19 15.31
C ASP A 190 1.67 20.53 14.73
N ASN A 191 1.98 19.30 15.15
CA ASN A 191 3.09 18.49 14.64
C ASN A 191 3.02 18.28 13.12
N PHE A 192 1.84 18.28 12.50
CA PHE A 192 1.73 18.21 11.04
C PHE A 192 2.32 19.44 10.34
N GLY A 193 2.12 20.63 10.88
CA GLY A 193 2.72 21.86 10.33
C GLY A 193 4.23 21.93 10.54
N LEU A 194 4.72 21.41 11.68
CA LEU A 194 6.17 21.27 11.93
C LEU A 194 6.80 20.26 10.97
N LEU A 195 6.14 19.12 10.74
CA LEU A 195 6.56 18.13 9.75
C LEU A 195 6.64 18.75 8.35
N ALA A 196 5.64 19.52 7.93
CA ALA A 196 5.64 20.24 6.65
C ALA A 196 6.83 21.21 6.53
N LYS A 197 7.17 21.92 7.61
CA LYS A 197 8.34 22.80 7.67
C LYS A 197 9.64 22.03 7.48
N GLU A 198 9.84 20.94 8.21
CA GLU A 198 11.06 20.14 8.10
C GLU A 198 11.24 19.51 6.72
N LEU A 199 10.14 19.10 6.07
CA LEU A 199 10.14 18.61 4.69
C LEU A 199 10.66 19.68 3.73
N CYS A 200 10.10 20.88 3.82
CA CYS A 200 10.47 22.02 2.97
C CYS A 200 11.92 22.47 3.21
N GLU A 201 12.40 22.45 4.45
CA GLU A 201 13.80 22.76 4.78
C GLU A 201 14.78 21.74 4.18
N THR A 202 14.35 20.48 4.02
CA THR A 202 15.24 19.42 3.54
C THR A 202 15.32 19.35 2.03
N ASN A 203 14.19 19.51 1.32
CA ASN A 203 14.18 19.59 -0.14
C ASN A 203 13.23 20.70 -0.60
N LYS A 204 13.77 21.64 -1.39
CA LYS A 204 13.01 22.80 -1.87
C LYS A 204 11.83 22.43 -2.77
N ILE A 205 11.85 21.26 -3.41
CA ILE A 205 10.73 20.76 -4.22
C ILE A 205 9.42 20.73 -3.41
N PHE A 206 9.50 20.48 -2.10
CA PHE A 206 8.31 20.46 -1.25
C PHE A 206 7.63 21.83 -1.11
N PHE A 207 8.32 22.96 -1.31
CA PHE A 207 7.66 24.28 -1.37
C PHE A 207 6.69 24.33 -2.56
N ASP A 208 7.17 23.97 -3.75
CA ASP A 208 6.33 23.95 -4.97
C ASP A 208 5.15 22.97 -4.80
N MET A 209 5.39 21.80 -4.20
CA MET A 209 4.33 20.83 -3.95
C MET A 209 3.27 21.34 -2.95
N MET A 210 3.68 22.01 -1.88
CA MET A 210 2.75 22.59 -0.91
C MET A 210 1.88 23.69 -1.52
N GLU A 211 2.42 24.52 -2.40
CA GLU A 211 1.64 25.52 -3.15
C GLU A 211 0.61 24.86 -4.08
N ILE A 212 1.02 23.86 -4.85
CA ILE A 212 0.11 23.12 -5.75
C ILE A 212 -1.04 22.48 -4.96
N ILE A 213 -0.70 21.84 -3.84
CA ILE A 213 -1.66 21.13 -3.01
C ILE A 213 -2.61 22.11 -2.31
N PHE A 214 -2.12 23.27 -1.86
CA PHE A 214 -2.99 24.33 -1.34
C PHE A 214 -4.06 24.77 -2.36
N ILE A 215 -3.66 24.99 -3.62
CA ILE A 215 -4.60 25.33 -4.71
C ILE A 215 -5.57 24.17 -4.95
N HIS A 216 -5.08 22.94 -4.94
CA HIS A 216 -5.90 21.75 -5.15
C HIS A 216 -7.01 21.62 -4.09
N TYR A 217 -6.66 21.76 -2.81
CA TYR A 217 -7.63 21.66 -1.70
C TYR A 217 -8.58 22.87 -1.65
N TYR A 218 -8.14 24.05 -2.09
CA TYR A 218 -9.02 25.20 -2.27
C TYR A 218 -10.11 24.93 -3.32
N VAL A 219 -9.73 24.43 -4.51
CA VAL A 219 -10.65 24.14 -5.62
C VAL A 219 -11.57 22.95 -5.31
N THR A 220 -11.06 21.91 -4.64
CA THR A 220 -11.84 20.68 -4.35
C THR A 220 -12.64 20.75 -3.05
N GLY A 221 -12.39 21.74 -2.21
CA GLY A 221 -12.92 21.75 -0.85
C GLY A 221 -14.42 21.98 -0.68
N TYR A 222 -15.15 22.28 -1.76
CA TYR A 222 -16.60 22.43 -1.72
C TYR A 222 -17.31 21.12 -1.31
N ASN A 223 -16.64 19.98 -1.51
CA ASN A 223 -17.14 18.64 -1.17
C ASN A 223 -16.67 18.13 0.19
N PHE A 224 -15.97 18.94 1.01
CA PHE A 224 -15.42 18.45 2.26
C PHE A 224 -16.43 18.51 3.41
N ASP A 225 -16.46 17.43 4.20
CA ASP A 225 -17.12 17.43 5.50
C ASP A 225 -16.53 18.51 6.41
N LEU A 226 -17.33 19.05 7.33
CA LEU A 226 -16.92 20.13 8.24
C LEU A 226 -15.62 19.84 9.00
N LYS A 227 -15.47 18.62 9.52
CA LYS A 227 -14.25 18.17 10.24
C LYS A 227 -13.02 18.26 9.32
N LYS A 228 -13.15 17.75 8.10
CA LYS A 228 -12.07 17.71 7.11
C LYS A 228 -11.68 19.14 6.71
N SER A 229 -12.67 19.99 6.42
CA SER A 229 -12.46 21.42 6.14
C SER A 229 -11.69 22.11 7.26
N TYR A 230 -12.05 21.84 8.52
CA TYR A 230 -11.42 22.47 9.68
C TYR A 230 -9.96 22.04 9.87
N ASN A 231 -9.66 20.74 9.80
CA ASN A 231 -8.28 20.25 9.93
C ASN A 231 -7.38 20.76 8.79
N ILE A 232 -7.88 20.76 7.54
CA ILE A 232 -7.14 21.26 6.38
C ILE A 232 -6.90 22.77 6.49
N ALA A 233 -7.92 23.53 6.91
CA ALA A 233 -7.79 24.97 7.11
C ALA A 233 -6.74 25.30 8.18
N LYS A 234 -6.77 24.61 9.33
CA LYS A 234 -5.75 24.77 10.37
C LYS A 234 -4.35 24.41 9.93
N PHE A 235 -4.20 23.32 9.17
CA PHE A 235 -2.92 22.94 8.59
C PHE A 235 -2.35 24.05 7.71
N PHE A 236 -3.13 24.54 6.74
CA PHE A 236 -2.65 25.58 5.83
C PHE A 236 -2.45 26.92 6.51
N ALA A 237 -3.28 27.28 7.50
CA ALA A 237 -3.06 28.47 8.31
C ALA A 237 -1.70 28.39 9.05
N HIS A 238 -1.35 27.23 9.60
CA HIS A 238 -0.04 27.00 10.23
C HIS A 238 1.12 27.10 9.22
N VAL A 239 1.00 26.44 8.06
CA VAL A 239 2.00 26.44 6.98
C VAL A 239 2.24 27.85 6.42
N ILE A 240 1.18 28.65 6.26
CA ILE A 240 1.25 30.06 5.85
C ILE A 240 1.96 30.90 6.93
N LYS A 241 1.61 30.71 8.21
CA LYS A 241 2.27 31.41 9.33
C LYS A 241 3.78 31.14 9.38
N ILE A 242 4.20 29.91 9.05
CA ILE A 242 5.62 29.53 8.98
C ILE A 242 6.31 30.15 7.75
N GLY A 243 5.55 30.64 6.76
CA GLY A 243 6.09 31.24 5.53
C GLY A 243 6.42 30.23 4.44
N LEU A 244 5.80 29.04 4.47
CA LEU A 244 6.00 28.02 3.44
C LEU A 244 5.15 28.27 2.19
N ILE A 245 4.04 29.00 2.33
CA ILE A 245 3.17 29.42 1.21
C ILE A 245 3.19 30.96 1.15
N PRO A 246 3.47 31.56 -0.02
CA PRO A 246 3.43 33.01 -0.19
C PRO A 246 2.05 33.61 0.09
N CYS A 247 1.99 34.69 0.88
CA CYS A 247 0.74 35.40 1.18
C CYS A 247 -0.01 35.92 -0.07
N LYS A 248 0.66 35.99 -1.23
CA LYS A 248 0.01 36.34 -2.50
C LYS A 248 -1.17 35.42 -2.82
N PHE A 249 -1.10 34.13 -2.46
CA PHE A 249 -2.21 33.21 -2.71
C PHE A 249 -3.46 33.56 -1.89
N LEU A 250 -3.31 34.14 -0.69
CA LEU A 250 -4.44 34.62 0.10
C LEU A 250 -5.20 35.75 -0.61
N SER A 251 -4.48 36.66 -1.28
CA SER A 251 -5.13 37.75 -2.03
C SER A 251 -5.96 37.26 -3.21
N ILE A 252 -5.55 36.15 -3.83
CA ILE A 252 -6.28 35.51 -4.95
C ILE A 252 -7.53 34.79 -4.43
N ILE A 253 -7.43 34.18 -3.26
CA ILE A 253 -8.53 33.43 -2.63
C ILE A 253 -9.56 34.34 -1.96
N ALA A 254 -9.13 35.51 -1.49
CA ALA A 254 -10.01 36.53 -0.89
C ALA A 254 -10.94 37.21 -1.91
N ASP A 255 -10.68 37.05 -3.21
CA ASP A 255 -11.50 37.63 -4.25
C ASP A 255 -12.80 36.81 -4.40
N GLU A 256 -13.89 37.32 -3.80
CA GLU A 256 -15.21 36.67 -3.75
C GLU A 256 -15.76 36.31 -5.14
N SER A 257 -15.26 36.97 -6.19
CA SER A 257 -15.63 36.70 -7.58
C SER A 257 -15.20 35.31 -8.10
N ILE A 258 -14.24 34.67 -7.43
CA ILE A 258 -13.61 33.41 -7.86
C ILE A 258 -13.97 32.24 -6.93
N SER A 259 -14.53 32.47 -5.74
CA SER A 259 -14.59 31.44 -4.68
C SER A 259 -15.82 30.52 -4.82
N PRO A 260 -15.69 29.25 -5.29
CA PRO A 260 -16.78 28.27 -5.24
C PRO A 260 -17.01 27.73 -3.83
N ASN A 261 -16.15 28.08 -2.85
CA ASN A 261 -16.04 27.42 -1.57
C ASN A 261 -15.97 28.43 -0.41
N GLU A 262 -17.05 29.19 -0.23
CA GLU A 262 -17.14 30.24 0.80
C GLU A 262 -16.93 29.71 2.22
N ASN A 263 -17.43 28.51 2.52
CA ASN A 263 -17.36 27.95 3.88
C ASN A 263 -15.92 27.62 4.28
N TYR A 264 -15.17 26.95 3.40
CA TYR A 264 -13.75 26.65 3.65
C TYR A 264 -12.93 27.94 3.75
N THR A 265 -13.17 28.89 2.85
CA THR A 265 -12.46 30.18 2.84
C THR A 265 -12.69 30.96 4.14
N LYS A 266 -13.93 31.01 4.62
CA LYS A 266 -14.28 31.62 5.93
C LYS A 266 -13.53 30.95 7.08
N ILE A 267 -13.49 29.61 7.12
CA ILE A 267 -12.76 28.86 8.16
C ILE A 267 -11.26 29.15 8.07
N LEU A 268 -10.68 29.14 6.87
CA LEU A 268 -9.25 29.41 6.67
C LEU A 268 -8.85 30.80 7.19
N PHE A 269 -9.59 31.85 6.82
CA PHE A 269 -9.29 33.21 7.28
C PHE A 269 -9.48 33.35 8.79
N GLN A 270 -10.52 32.74 9.37
CA GLN A 270 -10.71 32.73 10.82
C GLN A 270 -9.52 32.09 11.55
N GLU A 271 -9.02 30.95 11.06
CA GLU A 271 -7.87 30.27 11.68
C GLU A 271 -6.57 31.06 11.51
N ILE A 272 -6.38 31.73 10.38
CA ILE A 272 -5.23 32.64 10.18
C ILE A 272 -5.29 33.81 11.18
N ASP A 273 -6.45 34.45 11.34
CA ASP A 273 -6.64 35.56 12.28
C ASP A 273 -6.37 35.12 13.72
N ILE A 274 -6.90 33.94 14.13
CA ILE A 274 -6.65 33.36 15.46
C ILE A 274 -5.15 33.15 15.68
N LEU A 275 -4.46 32.56 14.70
CA LEU A 275 -3.03 32.26 14.81
C LEU A 275 -2.14 33.50 14.78
N LEU A 276 -2.57 34.60 14.14
CA LEU A 276 -1.86 35.88 14.15
C LEU A 276 -2.07 36.63 15.47
N ASN A 277 -3.29 36.65 16.00
CA ASN A 277 -3.63 37.38 17.24
C ASN A 277 -3.12 36.70 18.51
N HIS A 278 -2.86 35.39 18.51
CA HIS A 278 -2.29 34.68 19.66
C HIS A 278 -0.80 34.98 19.93
N ASN A 279 -0.15 35.78 19.10
CA ASN A 279 1.26 36.15 19.21
C ASN A 279 1.51 37.59 19.71
N GLU A 280 0.47 38.33 20.11
CA GLU A 280 0.56 39.57 20.90
C GLU A 280 0.36 39.31 22.40
#